data_AF-E4UT25-F1
#
_entry.id   AF-E4UT25-F1
#
_cell.length_a   1.000
_cell.length_b   1.000
_cell.length_c   1.000
_cell.angle_alpha   90.00
_cell.angle_beta   90.00
_cell.angle_gamma   90.00
#
_symmetry.space_group_name_H-M   'P 1'
#
loop_
_entity.id
_entity.type
_entity.pdbx_description
1 polymer ?
#
loop_
_entity_poly.entity_id
_entity_poly.type
_entity_poly.pdbx_seq_one_letter_code
_entity_poly.pdbx_strand_id
1 'polypeptide(L)'
;MEGFDEEEFKKFFPSGFGKQTKEADIKTQIDRTKRKEPIETPSAGAIEKPANPSQEAAEDKGNGDSDSDSDSDSDSDSPEDEFPVSHNLVFRTHDRAVTTITLDTAGARMITGSTDCTVKFHDFASLTPSTLRAFKSVEPNARKNATSSSEIHPVHIAKFNPISPSQILVVSATPQAKVLSRDGDTLAEFVKGDMYLRDMKNTKGHISEVTSGTWSPTDYNLCVTAGTDSTLRIWDVNDSRSQKEVIVHRSKVAGSAGRSRMTAVAWASPTQGGPNALIASALDGSLIMWGGDGPFTRPSAEIKDAHTRDSWTSGLDISPDGRLVVTKGGDDLIKLWDTRKFKQPITTVSHISGSKHYPTSNIQFSPSGANIVTGSETGHLHILNPATLKPELVTLVTPDSPLISVLWHEKLNQIVTGSANAETHLLYNPSLSHNGALTIMSKAPKRRHVDDDPNFTTDISLGFSGEGIVNGSGIAAASFAARHPNVGLTASGRSRDPRRPHIPAQTPFAKSQPDEKHIKDNIPLSSMRDEDPREALLKYAEAAEKNPIFTYAWKDTQPKTIYAELSDEEEETKRTGSDKKRIKRNY
;
A
#
# COMPACT_ATOMS: atom_id res chain seq x y z
N MET A 1 23.71 -30.04 50.52
CA MET A 1 22.99 -29.11 49.61
C MET A 1 23.43 -29.51 48.20
N GLU A 2 22.99 -30.69 47.77
CA GLU A 2 23.31 -31.27 46.46
C GLU A 2 22.03 -31.20 45.64
N GLY A 3 22.09 -30.56 44.47
CA GLY A 3 20.92 -30.20 43.68
C GLY A 3 20.97 -28.78 43.11
N PHE A 4 22.06 -28.04 43.30
CA PHE A 4 22.28 -26.79 42.57
C PHE A 4 22.90 -27.12 41.21
N ASP A 5 22.05 -27.17 40.18
CA ASP A 5 22.46 -27.42 38.81
C ASP A 5 23.08 -26.14 38.23
N GLU A 6 24.40 -26.02 38.44
CA GLU A 6 25.18 -24.82 38.15
C GLU A 6 25.16 -24.45 36.65
N GLU A 7 24.89 -25.43 35.78
CA GLU A 7 24.77 -25.23 34.33
C GLU A 7 23.44 -24.60 33.92
N GLU A 8 22.33 -24.97 34.57
CA GLU A 8 21.05 -24.27 34.40
C GLU A 8 21.12 -22.85 34.95
N PHE A 9 21.79 -22.66 36.08
CA PHE A 9 21.96 -21.35 36.69
C PHE A 9 22.84 -20.42 35.85
N LYS A 10 23.86 -20.95 35.16
CA LYS A 10 24.70 -20.19 34.22
C LYS A 10 23.94 -19.74 32.96
N LYS A 11 22.88 -20.45 32.53
CA LYS A 11 22.01 -20.00 31.42
C LYS A 11 21.18 -18.76 31.77
N PHE A 12 20.97 -18.47 33.06
CA PHE A 12 20.30 -17.24 33.53
C PHE A 12 21.20 -16.01 33.57
N PHE A 13 22.53 -16.19 33.52
CA PHE A 13 23.45 -15.06 33.41
C PHE A 13 23.60 -14.65 31.94
N PRO A 14 23.49 -13.35 31.62
CA PRO A 14 23.76 -12.88 30.27
C PRO A 14 25.21 -13.23 29.89
N SER A 15 25.40 -13.86 28.74
CA SER A 15 26.68 -14.40 28.24
C SER A 15 27.76 -13.37 27.90
N GLY A 16 27.68 -12.18 28.49
CA GLY A 16 28.65 -11.10 28.34
C GLY A 16 28.00 -9.74 28.57
N PHE A 17 28.60 -8.92 29.42
CA PHE A 17 28.29 -7.49 29.50
C PHE A 17 29.02 -6.80 28.33
N GLY A 18 28.29 -6.62 27.23
CA GLY A 18 28.76 -5.98 26.02
C GLY A 18 27.60 -5.76 25.06
N LYS A 19 27.68 -4.72 24.24
CA LYS A 19 26.67 -4.40 23.23
C LYS A 19 26.67 -5.52 22.18
N GLN A 20 25.88 -6.57 22.39
CA GLN A 20 25.68 -7.61 21.37
C GLN A 20 25.06 -6.94 20.15
N THR A 21 25.86 -6.75 19.10
CA THR A 21 25.34 -6.44 17.77
C THR A 21 24.60 -7.68 17.30
N LYS A 22 23.28 -7.71 17.55
CA LYS A 22 22.40 -8.72 16.96
C LYS A 22 22.29 -8.45 15.47
N GLU A 23 23.28 -8.91 14.73
CA GLU A 23 23.15 -9.06 13.29
C GLU A 23 22.02 -10.07 13.03
N ALA A 24 21.20 -9.78 12.03
CA ALA A 24 20.07 -10.63 11.71
C ALA A 24 20.57 -11.88 11.00
N ASP A 25 20.15 -13.06 11.45
CA ASP A 25 20.43 -14.32 10.74
C ASP A 25 19.58 -14.41 9.46
N ILE A 26 20.06 -13.75 8.40
CA ILE A 26 19.34 -13.56 7.12
C ILE A 26 18.86 -14.90 6.55
N LYS A 27 19.70 -15.94 6.59
CA LYS A 27 19.35 -17.28 6.07
C LYS A 27 18.14 -17.86 6.80
N THR A 28 18.20 -17.91 8.12
CA THR A 28 17.09 -18.44 8.94
C THR A 28 15.80 -17.62 8.76
N GLN A 29 15.94 -16.32 8.49
CA GLN A 29 14.81 -15.43 8.25
C GLN A 29 14.15 -15.75 6.92
N ILE A 30 14.94 -15.92 5.85
CA ILE A 30 14.47 -16.35 4.54
C ILE A 30 13.81 -17.74 4.64
N ASP A 31 14.45 -18.70 5.31
CA ASP A 31 13.93 -20.07 5.45
C ASP A 31 12.54 -20.12 6.11
N ARG A 32 12.22 -19.17 7.02
CA ARG A 32 10.87 -19.06 7.62
C ARG A 32 9.78 -18.71 6.61
N THR A 33 10.14 -18.07 5.50
CA THR A 33 9.21 -17.71 4.42
C THR A 33 9.17 -18.74 3.30
N LYS A 34 9.96 -19.82 3.41
CA LYS A 34 9.89 -20.94 2.48
C LYS A 34 8.49 -21.55 2.55
N ARG A 35 7.87 -21.73 1.38
CA ARG A 35 6.54 -22.36 1.32
C ARG A 35 6.66 -23.81 1.72
N LYS A 36 5.64 -24.29 2.42
CA LYS A 36 5.47 -25.71 2.67
C LYS A 36 4.67 -26.26 1.50
N GLU A 37 5.26 -27.19 0.79
CA GLU A 37 4.57 -28.00 -0.21
C GLU A 37 3.27 -28.54 0.40
N PRO A 38 2.12 -28.46 -0.29
CA PRO A 38 1.00 -29.29 0.08
C PRO A 38 1.46 -30.74 -0.07
N ILE A 39 1.53 -31.47 1.05
CA ILE A 39 1.77 -32.91 1.05
C ILE A 39 0.69 -33.51 0.14
N GLU A 40 1.09 -34.02 -1.02
CA GLU A 40 0.24 -34.91 -1.81
C GLU A 40 -0.06 -36.12 -0.91
N THR A 41 -1.20 -36.09 -0.22
CA THR A 41 -1.75 -37.31 0.37
C THR A 41 -1.94 -38.27 -0.80
N PRO A 42 -1.27 -39.45 -0.82
CA PRO A 42 -1.44 -40.37 -1.92
C PRO A 42 -2.92 -40.70 -2.03
N SER A 43 -3.48 -40.40 -3.20
CA SER A 43 -4.88 -40.63 -3.50
C SER A 43 -5.24 -42.06 -3.13
N ALA A 44 -6.23 -42.21 -2.25
CA ALA A 44 -6.85 -43.49 -1.93
C ALA A 44 -7.43 -44.10 -3.21
N GLY A 45 -6.67 -44.97 -3.85
CA GLY A 45 -6.99 -45.48 -5.18
C GLY A 45 -5.97 -46.47 -5.73
N ALA A 46 -5.32 -47.26 -4.88
CA ALA A 46 -4.60 -48.45 -5.31
C ALA A 46 -5.08 -49.64 -4.47
N ILE A 47 -5.85 -50.51 -5.12
CA ILE A 47 -6.33 -51.76 -4.58
C ILE A 47 -5.12 -52.68 -4.42
N GLU A 48 -4.57 -52.79 -3.21
CA GLU A 48 -3.65 -53.87 -2.87
C GLU A 48 -4.43 -55.08 -2.36
N LYS A 49 -4.23 -56.21 -3.04
CA LYS A 49 -4.75 -57.53 -2.65
C LYS A 49 -4.13 -57.96 -1.32
N PRO A 50 -4.86 -58.71 -0.46
CA PRO A 50 -4.29 -59.17 0.80
C PRO A 50 -3.36 -60.36 0.55
N ALA A 51 -2.13 -60.27 1.04
CA ALA A 51 -1.25 -61.43 1.24
C ALA A 51 -1.19 -61.74 2.75
N ASN A 52 -1.34 -63.03 3.06
CA ASN A 52 -1.47 -63.60 4.40
C ASN A 52 -0.26 -63.33 5.33
N PRO A 53 -0.47 -63.37 6.67
CA PRO A 53 0.61 -63.28 7.65
C PRO A 53 1.07 -64.67 8.09
N SER A 54 2.38 -64.93 8.07
CA SER A 54 3.02 -65.84 9.04
C SER A 54 4.55 -65.80 8.98
N GLN A 55 5.14 -65.92 10.18
CA GLN A 55 6.52 -66.33 10.54
C GLN A 55 7.59 -65.25 10.81
N GLU A 56 7.64 -64.87 12.09
CA GLU A 56 8.77 -65.04 13.03
C GLU A 56 10.23 -64.79 12.57
N ALA A 57 10.80 -63.75 13.21
CA ALA A 57 12.06 -63.71 13.98
C ALA A 57 13.40 -64.17 13.35
N ALA A 58 14.36 -63.24 13.30
CA ALA A 58 15.71 -63.43 13.86
C ALA A 58 16.45 -62.08 13.99
N GLU A 59 17.14 -61.93 15.11
CA GLU A 59 18.05 -60.84 15.48
C GLU A 59 19.33 -60.85 14.59
N ASP A 60 19.92 -59.68 14.33
CA ASP A 60 21.38 -59.55 14.43
C ASP A 60 21.81 -58.10 14.72
N LYS A 61 22.76 -57.95 15.64
CA LYS A 61 23.43 -56.71 16.01
C LYS A 61 24.77 -56.63 15.26
N GLY A 62 25.01 -55.54 14.54
CA GLY A 62 26.33 -55.24 13.97
C GLY A 62 26.62 -53.75 14.01
N ASN A 63 27.49 -53.35 14.93
CA ASN A 63 28.17 -52.05 14.93
C ASN A 63 29.12 -51.99 13.71
N GLY A 64 29.12 -50.87 12.99
CA GLY A 64 30.07 -50.58 11.93
C GLY A 64 30.10 -49.09 11.64
N ASP A 65 31.12 -48.41 12.16
CA ASP A 65 31.54 -47.10 11.71
C ASP A 65 31.88 -47.16 10.22
N SER A 66 31.30 -46.26 9.43
CA SER A 66 31.84 -45.91 8.11
C SER A 66 31.51 -44.46 7.80
N ASP A 67 32.54 -43.62 7.89
CA ASP A 67 32.61 -42.34 7.20
C ASP A 67 32.24 -42.54 5.73
N SER A 68 31.21 -41.84 5.28
CA SER A 68 30.98 -41.62 3.85
C SER A 68 30.67 -40.15 3.64
N ASP A 69 31.68 -39.43 3.15
CA ASP A 69 31.52 -38.16 2.47
C ASP A 69 30.53 -38.38 1.32
N SER A 70 29.30 -37.90 1.52
CA SER A 70 28.29 -37.80 0.49
C SER A 70 28.22 -36.33 0.08
N ASP A 71 29.11 -35.95 -0.83
CA ASP A 71 28.88 -34.81 -1.73
C ASP A 71 27.58 -35.09 -2.51
N SER A 72 26.47 -34.64 -1.94
CA SER A 72 25.18 -34.61 -2.63
C SER A 72 25.15 -33.36 -3.50
N ASP A 73 25.71 -33.49 -4.70
CA ASP A 73 25.28 -32.70 -5.86
C ASP A 73 23.78 -32.96 -6.07
N SER A 74 22.97 -32.14 -5.41
CA SER A 74 21.53 -32.12 -5.61
C SER A 74 21.25 -31.35 -6.91
N ASP A 75 21.28 -32.05 -8.03
CA ASP A 75 20.59 -31.64 -9.24
C ASP A 75 19.08 -31.59 -8.94
N SER A 76 18.60 -30.47 -8.38
CA SER A 76 17.18 -30.20 -8.20
C SER A 76 16.62 -29.55 -9.47
N ASP A 77 16.38 -30.35 -10.50
CA ASP A 77 15.51 -29.95 -11.62
C ASP A 77 14.03 -30.04 -11.17
N SER A 78 13.67 -29.38 -10.07
CA SER A 78 12.25 -29.16 -9.74
C SER A 78 11.73 -27.98 -10.55
N PRO A 79 10.56 -28.07 -11.20
CA PRO A 79 9.99 -26.96 -11.97
C PRO A 79 9.74 -25.69 -11.13
N GLU A 80 9.73 -25.82 -9.79
CA GLU A 80 9.66 -24.69 -8.87
C GLU A 80 10.94 -23.84 -8.82
N ASP A 81 12.08 -24.40 -9.21
CA ASP A 81 13.36 -23.69 -9.24
C ASP A 81 13.50 -22.78 -10.47
N GLU A 82 12.64 -22.94 -11.48
CA GLU A 82 12.58 -22.05 -12.66
C GLU A 82 11.82 -20.75 -12.37
N PHE A 83 10.86 -20.78 -11.45
CA PHE A 83 9.93 -19.68 -11.19
C PHE A 83 10.14 -19.04 -9.81
N PRO A 84 9.86 -17.74 -9.62
CA PRO A 84 10.03 -17.07 -8.33
C PRO A 84 8.87 -17.36 -7.38
N VAL A 85 8.63 -18.64 -7.06
CA VAL A 85 7.48 -19.11 -6.26
C VAL A 85 7.85 -19.81 -4.95
N SER A 86 9.13 -20.08 -4.70
CA SER A 86 9.58 -20.94 -3.59
C SER A 86 9.32 -20.34 -2.20
N HIS A 87 9.39 -19.01 -2.07
CA HIS A 87 9.16 -18.28 -0.82
C HIS A 87 7.97 -17.32 -0.96
N ASN A 88 7.31 -17.04 0.17
CA ASN A 88 6.12 -16.19 0.22
C ASN A 88 6.17 -15.23 1.41
N LEU A 89 5.97 -13.94 1.13
CA LEU A 89 5.78 -12.90 2.13
C LEU A 89 4.34 -12.38 2.06
N VAL A 90 3.61 -12.43 3.18
CA VAL A 90 2.19 -12.07 3.24
C VAL A 90 1.99 -10.69 3.85
N PHE A 91 1.34 -9.78 3.13
CA PHE A 91 0.87 -8.50 3.66
C PHE A 91 -0.64 -8.55 3.90
N ARG A 92 -1.04 -8.25 5.14
CA ARG A 92 -2.44 -8.10 5.56
C ARG A 92 -2.71 -6.63 5.86
N THR A 93 -2.71 -5.80 4.82
CA THR A 93 -2.86 -4.36 5.00
C THR A 93 -4.27 -3.88 4.70
N HIS A 94 -5.04 -4.54 3.85
CA HIS A 94 -6.42 -4.18 3.53
C HIS A 94 -7.44 -4.97 4.37
N ASP A 95 -8.68 -4.48 4.42
CA ASP A 95 -9.79 -5.15 5.12
C ASP A 95 -10.71 -5.91 4.16
N ARG A 96 -10.60 -5.62 2.85
CA ARG A 96 -11.40 -6.25 1.79
C ARG A 96 -10.53 -6.63 0.60
N ALA A 97 -11.15 -7.37 -0.33
CA ALA A 97 -10.57 -7.87 -1.57
C ALA A 97 -9.67 -6.85 -2.29
N VAL A 98 -8.43 -7.27 -2.57
CA VAL A 98 -7.41 -6.46 -3.26
C VAL A 98 -7.65 -6.53 -4.76
N THR A 99 -8.06 -5.41 -5.34
CA THR A 99 -8.46 -5.32 -6.75
C THR A 99 -7.29 -5.11 -7.68
N THR A 100 -6.25 -4.43 -7.22
CA THR A 100 -5.13 -3.98 -8.06
C THR A 100 -3.84 -3.89 -7.26
N ILE A 101 -2.74 -4.26 -7.92
CA ILE A 101 -1.39 -4.19 -7.37
C ILE A 101 -0.49 -3.62 -8.45
N THR A 102 0.34 -2.65 -8.10
CA THR A 102 1.41 -2.17 -8.98
C THR A 102 2.71 -1.89 -8.24
N LEU A 103 3.81 -2.03 -8.98
CA LEU A 103 5.16 -1.76 -8.54
C LEU A 103 5.77 -0.67 -9.41
N ASP A 104 6.62 0.15 -8.79
CA ASP A 104 7.53 1.04 -9.51
C ASP A 104 8.47 0.20 -10.40
N THR A 105 8.82 0.71 -11.58
CA THR A 105 9.88 0.19 -12.48
C THR A 105 11.21 -0.13 -11.79
N ALA A 106 11.55 0.54 -10.69
CA ALA A 106 12.75 0.25 -9.90
C ALA A 106 12.54 -0.87 -8.87
N GLY A 107 11.29 -1.26 -8.62
CA GLY A 107 10.93 -2.25 -7.61
C GLY A 107 11.12 -1.77 -6.17
N ALA A 108 11.01 -0.46 -5.91
CA ALA A 108 11.21 0.10 -4.56
C ALA A 108 9.88 0.31 -3.79
N ARG A 109 8.82 0.74 -4.50
CA ARG A 109 7.50 1.00 -3.92
C ARG A 109 6.44 0.12 -4.57
N MET A 110 5.52 -0.33 -3.73
CA MET A 110 4.34 -1.11 -4.10
C MET A 110 3.08 -0.35 -3.71
N ILE A 111 2.09 -0.36 -4.60
CA ILE A 111 0.77 0.20 -4.35
C ILE A 111 -0.24 -0.94 -4.46
N THR A 112 -1.14 -0.98 -3.49
CA THR A 112 -2.27 -1.90 -3.48
C THR A 112 -3.55 -1.08 -3.40
N GLY A 113 -4.54 -1.43 -4.21
CA GLY A 113 -5.88 -0.87 -4.16
C GLY A 113 -6.88 -1.96 -3.83
N SER A 114 -7.95 -1.59 -3.12
CA SER A 114 -8.94 -2.55 -2.65
C SER A 114 -10.37 -2.04 -2.83
N THR A 115 -11.30 -2.99 -2.74
CA THR A 115 -12.74 -2.74 -2.58
C THR A 115 -13.09 -2.05 -1.26
N ASP A 116 -12.16 -1.97 -0.31
CA ASP A 116 -12.26 -1.09 0.87
C ASP A 116 -12.13 0.41 0.52
N CYS A 117 -11.97 0.72 -0.77
CA CYS A 117 -11.94 2.07 -1.33
C CYS A 117 -10.68 2.87 -0.96
N THR A 118 -9.67 2.20 -0.42
CA THR A 118 -8.38 2.81 -0.09
C THR A 118 -7.30 2.34 -1.07
N VAL A 119 -6.30 3.21 -1.25
CA VAL A 119 -5.04 2.90 -1.90
C VAL A 119 -3.94 2.97 -0.86
N LYS A 120 -3.23 1.86 -0.65
CA LYS A 120 -2.18 1.73 0.37
C LYS A 120 -0.80 1.69 -0.29
N PHE A 121 0.09 2.53 0.23
CA PHE A 121 1.45 2.69 -0.28
C PHE A 121 2.43 1.96 0.62
N HIS A 122 3.27 1.14 0.01
CA HIS A 122 4.28 0.33 0.67
C HIS A 122 5.66 0.68 0.10
N ASP A 123 6.64 0.81 0.98
CA ASP A 123 8.02 1.06 0.60
C ASP A 123 8.91 -0.06 1.16
N PHE A 124 9.50 -0.87 0.29
CA PHE A 124 10.32 -2.01 0.67
C PHE A 124 11.56 -1.59 1.47
N ALA A 125 12.04 -0.35 1.30
CA ALA A 125 13.14 0.20 2.11
C ALA A 125 12.70 0.54 3.56
N SER A 126 11.42 0.77 3.82
CA SER A 126 10.90 1.01 5.18
C SER A 126 10.41 -0.27 5.89
N LEU A 127 10.04 -1.28 5.11
CA LEU A 127 9.45 -2.52 5.62
C LEU A 127 10.50 -3.39 6.32
N THR A 128 10.07 -4.09 7.36
CA THR A 128 10.87 -5.13 8.03
C THR A 128 10.03 -6.39 8.16
N PRO A 129 10.64 -7.58 8.38
CA PRO A 129 9.88 -8.83 8.34
C PRO A 129 8.86 -8.97 9.46
N SER A 130 9.04 -8.27 10.59
CA SER A 130 8.04 -8.19 11.66
C SER A 130 6.99 -7.09 11.44
N THR A 131 7.21 -6.14 10.52
CA THR A 131 6.33 -4.98 10.32
C THR A 131 6.03 -4.74 8.84
N LEU A 132 5.04 -5.47 8.33
CA LEU A 132 4.55 -5.34 6.96
C LEU A 132 3.33 -4.39 6.92
N ARG A 133 3.57 -3.08 7.02
CA ARG A 133 2.53 -2.04 7.04
C ARG A 133 2.69 -1.07 5.88
N ALA A 134 1.57 -0.57 5.38
CA ALA A 134 1.58 0.59 4.49
C ALA A 134 2.06 1.82 5.27
N PHE A 135 2.89 2.66 4.64
CA PHE A 135 3.34 3.92 5.27
C PHE A 135 2.31 5.04 5.09
N LYS A 136 1.46 4.94 4.05
CA LYS A 136 0.36 5.87 3.80
C LYS A 136 -0.85 5.12 3.27
N SER A 137 -2.02 5.49 3.77
CA SER A 137 -3.33 5.09 3.23
C SER A 137 -3.98 6.33 2.65
N VAL A 138 -4.48 6.24 1.42
CA VAL A 138 -5.13 7.35 0.72
C VAL A 138 -6.48 6.90 0.23
N GLU A 139 -7.49 7.70 0.50
CA GLU A 139 -8.80 7.61 -0.16
C GLU A 139 -8.80 8.55 -1.37
N PRO A 140 -8.78 8.03 -2.61
CA PRO A 140 -8.65 8.87 -3.81
C PRO A 140 -9.76 9.93 -3.94
N ASN A 141 -10.95 9.62 -3.40
CA ASN A 141 -12.13 10.48 -3.48
C ASN A 141 -12.35 11.35 -2.23
N ALA A 142 -11.52 11.22 -1.20
CA ALA A 142 -11.61 12.07 -0.02
C ALA A 142 -11.30 13.53 -0.39
N ARG A 143 -12.21 14.45 -0.02
CA ARG A 143 -11.99 15.88 -0.14
C ARG A 143 -11.46 16.40 1.19
N LYS A 144 -10.38 17.21 1.15
CA LYS A 144 -9.65 17.72 2.32
C LYS A 144 -10.51 18.42 3.40
N ASN A 145 -11.74 18.83 3.08
CA ASN A 145 -12.66 19.55 3.98
C ASN A 145 -14.06 18.90 4.10
N ALA A 146 -14.24 17.62 3.76
CA ALA A 146 -15.56 16.98 3.84
C ALA A 146 -15.88 16.55 5.28
N THR A 147 -16.84 17.21 5.92
CA THR A 147 -17.62 16.68 7.04
C THR A 147 -18.33 15.40 6.59
N SER A 148 -17.88 14.24 7.08
CA SER A 148 -18.59 12.94 7.20
C SER A 148 -19.41 12.37 6.01
N SER A 149 -19.41 13.00 4.83
CA SER A 149 -20.22 12.60 3.67
C SER A 149 -19.44 12.65 2.35
N SER A 150 -18.16 12.27 2.36
CA SER A 150 -17.47 11.95 1.10
C SER A 150 -17.99 10.63 0.57
N GLU A 151 -18.46 10.63 -0.67
CA GLU A 151 -18.84 9.39 -1.37
C GLU A 151 -17.57 8.57 -1.61
N ILE A 152 -17.50 7.43 -0.93
CA ILE A 152 -16.37 6.51 -1.00
C ILE A 152 -16.70 5.47 -2.09
N HIS A 153 -15.76 5.23 -3.00
CA HIS A 153 -15.95 4.32 -4.13
C HIS A 153 -14.80 3.29 -4.21
N PRO A 154 -15.10 2.03 -4.55
CA PRO A 154 -14.09 1.00 -4.67
C PRO A 154 -13.08 1.37 -5.75
N VAL A 155 -11.81 1.01 -5.50
CA VAL A 155 -10.73 1.23 -6.46
C VAL A 155 -10.72 0.05 -7.42
N HIS A 156 -10.80 0.32 -8.73
CA HIS A 156 -10.67 -0.72 -9.75
C HIS A 156 -9.22 -0.96 -10.12
N ILE A 157 -8.49 0.11 -10.43
CA ILE A 157 -7.12 0.05 -10.92
C ILE A 157 -6.30 1.18 -10.33
N ALA A 158 -5.06 0.89 -9.92
CA ALA A 158 -4.05 1.87 -9.59
C ALA A 158 -2.75 1.47 -10.29
N LYS A 159 -2.28 2.27 -11.26
CA LYS A 159 -1.08 1.95 -12.06
C LYS A 159 -0.04 3.06 -12.01
N PHE A 160 1.19 2.70 -11.65
CA PHE A 160 2.35 3.54 -11.89
C PHE A 160 2.52 3.83 -13.38
N ASN A 161 3.01 5.02 -13.69
CA ASN A 161 3.43 5.36 -15.03
C ASN A 161 4.71 4.56 -15.39
N PRO A 162 4.72 3.84 -16.52
CA PRO A 162 5.81 2.96 -16.90
C PRO A 162 7.10 3.69 -17.28
N ILE A 163 7.03 4.99 -17.64
CA ILE A 163 8.20 5.79 -18.00
C ILE A 163 8.85 6.37 -16.75
N SER A 164 8.04 6.93 -15.85
CA SER A 164 8.52 7.48 -14.59
C SER A 164 7.50 7.28 -13.47
N PRO A 165 7.90 6.75 -12.30
CA PRO A 165 7.01 6.38 -11.21
C PRO A 165 6.47 7.57 -10.39
N SER A 166 6.69 8.81 -10.82
CA SER A 166 6.22 10.00 -10.10
C SER A 166 4.69 10.19 -10.19
N GLN A 167 4.05 9.60 -11.19
CA GLN A 167 2.60 9.67 -11.41
C GLN A 167 1.97 8.28 -11.33
N ILE A 168 0.79 8.21 -10.72
CA ILE A 168 -0.01 7.01 -10.57
C ILE A 168 -1.43 7.31 -11.05
N LEU A 169 -1.91 6.55 -12.01
CA LEU A 169 -3.29 6.62 -12.48
C LEU A 169 -4.14 5.79 -11.54
N VAL A 170 -5.14 6.41 -10.93
CA VAL A 170 -6.12 5.74 -10.07
C VAL A 170 -7.50 5.87 -10.69
N VAL A 171 -8.10 4.71 -10.93
CA VAL A 171 -9.45 4.53 -11.45
C VAL A 171 -10.28 3.90 -10.33
N SER A 172 -11.19 4.67 -9.77
CA SER A 172 -12.25 4.17 -8.89
C SER A 172 -13.55 3.94 -9.67
N ALA A 173 -14.56 3.36 -9.03
CA ALA A 173 -15.92 3.23 -9.56
C ALA A 173 -16.65 4.59 -9.67
N THR A 174 -16.02 5.53 -10.36
CA THR A 174 -16.41 6.92 -10.58
C THR A 174 -16.21 7.26 -12.06
N PRO A 175 -16.93 8.27 -12.59
CA PRO A 175 -16.71 8.78 -13.94
C PRO A 175 -15.43 9.61 -14.08
N GLN A 176 -14.74 9.88 -12.96
CA GLN A 176 -13.54 10.70 -12.93
C GLN A 176 -12.38 9.84 -12.45
N ALA A 177 -11.39 9.64 -13.32
CA ALA A 177 -10.11 9.09 -12.91
C ALA A 177 -9.21 10.20 -12.35
N LYS A 178 -8.28 9.82 -11.48
CA LYS A 178 -7.35 10.76 -10.82
C LYS A 178 -5.92 10.32 -11.05
N VAL A 179 -5.02 11.29 -11.06
CA VAL A 179 -3.58 11.06 -11.05
C VAL A 179 -3.06 11.46 -9.69
N LEU A 180 -2.44 10.51 -8.99
CA LEU A 180 -1.76 10.73 -7.72
C LEU A 180 -0.26 10.87 -7.95
N SER A 181 0.40 11.62 -7.08
CA SER A 181 1.84 11.62 -6.91
C SER A 181 2.31 10.30 -6.30
N ARG A 182 3.59 9.97 -6.47
CA ARG A 182 4.28 8.85 -5.80
C ARG A 182 4.07 8.81 -4.28
N ASP A 183 3.80 9.97 -3.67
CA ASP A 183 3.54 10.13 -2.24
C ASP A 183 2.04 10.17 -1.88
N GLY A 184 1.14 9.97 -2.85
CA GLY A 184 -0.31 9.86 -2.63
C GLY A 184 -1.10 11.18 -2.66
N ASP A 185 -0.48 12.28 -3.08
CA ASP A 185 -1.18 13.57 -3.24
C ASP A 185 -1.85 13.67 -4.61
N THR A 186 -3.04 14.26 -4.71
CA THR A 186 -3.75 14.42 -5.99
C THR A 186 -3.07 15.46 -6.88
N LEU A 187 -2.53 15.03 -8.02
CA LEU A 187 -1.92 15.88 -9.05
C LEU A 187 -2.96 16.40 -10.05
N ALA A 188 -3.80 15.50 -10.56
CA ALA A 188 -4.85 15.83 -11.52
C ALA A 188 -6.14 15.05 -11.22
N GLU A 189 -7.28 15.70 -11.45
CA GLU A 189 -8.60 15.06 -11.44
C GLU A 189 -9.24 15.37 -12.79
N PHE A 190 -9.56 14.33 -13.56
CA PHE A 190 -10.17 14.49 -14.87
C PHE A 190 -11.63 14.93 -14.73
N VAL A 191 -12.06 15.80 -15.64
CA VAL A 191 -13.41 16.36 -15.63
C VAL A 191 -14.48 15.28 -15.84
N LYS A 192 -15.60 15.41 -15.14
CA LYS A 192 -16.79 14.58 -15.38
C LYS A 192 -17.51 15.05 -16.66
N GLY A 193 -17.96 14.11 -17.47
CA GLY A 193 -18.79 14.39 -18.64
C GLY A 193 -20.22 14.82 -18.28
N ASP A 194 -20.84 15.60 -19.16
CA ASP A 194 -22.27 15.91 -19.05
C ASP A 194 -23.11 14.68 -19.42
N MET A 195 -23.83 14.15 -18.43
CA MET A 195 -24.66 12.94 -18.55
C MET A 195 -25.86 13.13 -19.48
N TYR A 196 -26.28 14.38 -19.75
CA TYR A 196 -27.46 14.66 -20.57
C TYR A 196 -27.15 14.75 -22.06
N LEU A 197 -25.87 14.84 -22.44
CA LEU A 197 -25.46 14.81 -23.84
C LEU A 197 -25.51 13.39 -24.39
N ARG A 198 -26.16 13.22 -25.55
CA ARG A 198 -26.27 11.92 -26.23
C ARG A 198 -25.04 11.54 -27.02
N ASP A 199 -24.37 12.52 -27.61
CA ASP A 199 -23.14 12.33 -28.39
C ASP A 199 -21.92 12.43 -27.49
N MET A 200 -21.22 11.31 -27.33
CA MET A 200 -20.06 11.21 -26.46
C MET A 200 -18.84 11.97 -26.98
N LYS A 201 -18.83 12.36 -28.27
CA LYS A 201 -17.76 13.22 -28.79
C LYS A 201 -17.80 14.63 -28.20
N ASN A 202 -18.98 15.10 -27.80
CA ASN A 202 -19.19 16.45 -27.28
C ASN A 202 -19.08 16.52 -25.75
N THR A 203 -19.00 15.39 -25.05
CA THR A 203 -18.80 15.37 -23.60
C THR A 203 -17.31 15.51 -23.28
N LYS A 204 -16.98 16.31 -22.27
CA LYS A 204 -15.57 16.57 -21.87
C LYS A 204 -14.92 15.45 -21.05
N GLY A 205 -15.72 14.53 -20.53
CA GLY A 205 -15.23 13.40 -19.75
C GLY A 205 -16.18 12.24 -19.77
N HIS A 206 -15.86 11.20 -19.00
CA HIS A 206 -16.76 10.05 -18.90
C HIS A 206 -18.06 10.46 -18.22
N ILE A 207 -19.17 9.95 -18.73
CA ILE A 207 -20.50 10.23 -18.16
C ILE A 207 -20.92 9.17 -17.13
N SER A 208 -20.24 8.03 -17.15
CA SER A 208 -20.49 6.88 -16.29
C SER A 208 -19.17 6.29 -15.80
N GLU A 209 -19.25 5.25 -14.98
CA GLU A 209 -18.13 4.59 -14.32
C GLU A 209 -17.00 4.23 -15.29
N VAL A 210 -15.77 4.56 -14.88
CA VAL A 210 -14.54 4.12 -15.54
C VAL A 210 -14.17 2.74 -15.01
N THR A 211 -14.04 1.77 -15.91
CA THR A 211 -13.78 0.35 -15.59
C THR A 211 -12.30 0.02 -15.59
N SER A 212 -11.54 0.62 -16.51
CA SER A 212 -10.13 0.32 -16.71
C SER A 212 -9.34 1.54 -17.18
N GLY A 213 -8.02 1.50 -17.03
CA GLY A 213 -7.14 2.56 -17.49
C GLY A 213 -5.68 2.12 -17.54
N THR A 214 -4.92 2.75 -18.43
CA THR A 214 -3.47 2.51 -18.57
C THR A 214 -2.75 3.75 -19.08
N TRP A 215 -1.47 3.83 -18.81
CA TRP A 215 -0.60 4.88 -19.32
C TRP A 215 -0.22 4.63 -20.78
N SER A 216 0.14 5.70 -21.48
CA SER A 216 0.87 5.57 -22.73
C SER A 216 2.29 5.05 -22.43
N PRO A 217 2.79 4.06 -23.19
CA PRO A 217 4.13 3.53 -23.02
C PRO A 217 5.21 4.49 -23.56
N THR A 218 4.85 5.46 -24.41
CA THR A 218 5.78 6.38 -25.07
C THR A 218 5.72 7.80 -24.50
N ASP A 219 4.52 8.27 -24.16
CA ASP A 219 4.28 9.63 -23.69
C ASP A 219 3.98 9.66 -22.20
N TYR A 220 4.85 10.28 -21.42
CA TYR A 220 4.72 10.37 -19.96
C TYR A 220 3.42 11.05 -19.51
N ASN A 221 2.91 12.02 -20.25
CA ASN A 221 1.72 12.78 -19.85
C ASN A 221 0.41 12.18 -20.35
N LEU A 222 0.43 11.10 -21.14
CA LEU A 222 -0.79 10.55 -21.72
C LEU A 222 -1.24 9.28 -21.00
N CYS A 223 -2.54 9.20 -20.72
CA CYS A 223 -3.17 7.98 -20.27
C CYS A 223 -4.52 7.77 -20.96
N VAL A 224 -4.94 6.51 -21.07
CA VAL A 224 -6.25 6.13 -21.60
C VAL A 224 -7.11 5.56 -20.50
N THR A 225 -8.40 5.91 -20.50
CA THR A 225 -9.41 5.36 -19.60
C THR A 225 -10.55 4.76 -20.40
N ALA A 226 -11.10 3.65 -19.92
CA ALA A 226 -12.21 2.92 -20.52
C ALA A 226 -13.45 3.04 -19.64
N GLY A 227 -14.59 3.39 -20.23
CA GLY A 227 -15.83 3.64 -19.51
C GLY A 227 -16.95 2.67 -19.86
N THR A 228 -17.86 2.50 -18.91
CA THR A 228 -19.18 1.88 -19.15
C THR A 228 -20.04 2.68 -20.13
N ASP A 229 -19.66 3.93 -20.42
CA ASP A 229 -20.30 4.83 -21.40
C ASP A 229 -19.94 4.55 -22.86
N SER A 230 -19.35 3.38 -23.15
CA SER A 230 -18.93 2.95 -24.49
C SER A 230 -17.79 3.77 -25.09
N THR A 231 -17.02 4.48 -24.26
CA THR A 231 -15.89 5.28 -24.73
C THR A 231 -14.56 4.85 -24.14
N LEU A 232 -13.51 5.05 -24.94
CA LEU A 232 -12.15 5.19 -24.47
C LEU A 232 -11.79 6.67 -24.60
N ARG A 233 -11.18 7.23 -23.57
CA ARG A 233 -10.73 8.62 -23.57
C ARG A 233 -9.24 8.68 -23.34
N ILE A 234 -8.55 9.43 -24.18
CA ILE A 234 -7.14 9.74 -24.02
C ILE A 234 -7.05 11.11 -23.36
N TRP A 235 -6.32 11.16 -22.27
CA TRP A 235 -6.14 12.34 -21.43
C TRP A 235 -4.70 12.80 -21.45
N ASP A 236 -4.51 14.10 -21.38
CA ASP A 236 -3.24 14.71 -21.03
C ASP A 236 -3.30 15.11 -19.55
N VAL A 237 -2.36 14.65 -18.74
CA VAL A 237 -2.30 14.97 -17.31
C VAL A 237 -2.17 16.48 -17.06
N ASN A 238 -1.58 17.23 -18.01
CA ASN A 238 -1.42 18.67 -17.89
C ASN A 238 -2.72 19.43 -18.16
N ASP A 239 -3.67 18.84 -18.90
CA ASP A 239 -5.01 19.42 -19.12
C ASP A 239 -6.10 18.49 -18.59
N SER A 240 -6.41 18.62 -17.30
CA SER A 240 -7.42 17.78 -16.66
C SER A 240 -8.86 18.20 -16.98
N ARG A 241 -9.07 19.34 -17.65
CA ARG A 241 -10.40 19.92 -17.92
C ARG A 241 -11.00 19.48 -19.25
N SER A 242 -10.21 18.82 -20.08
CA SER A 242 -10.66 18.28 -21.35
C SER A 242 -9.89 17.00 -21.69
N GLN A 243 -10.52 16.11 -22.44
CA GLN A 243 -9.86 14.97 -23.02
C GLN A 243 -9.16 15.39 -24.32
N LYS A 244 -7.98 14.81 -24.58
CA LYS A 244 -7.23 15.02 -25.81
C LYS A 244 -7.97 14.41 -27.00
N GLU A 245 -8.41 13.17 -26.85
CA GLU A 245 -9.17 12.44 -27.89
C GLU A 245 -10.24 11.53 -27.29
N VAL A 246 -11.31 11.31 -28.06
CA VAL A 246 -12.41 10.40 -27.72
C VAL A 246 -12.53 9.32 -28.77
N ILE A 247 -12.48 8.07 -28.32
CA ILE A 247 -12.78 6.89 -29.12
C ILE A 247 -14.14 6.38 -28.68
N VAL A 248 -15.12 6.42 -29.58
CA VAL A 248 -16.47 5.91 -29.31
C VAL A 248 -16.60 4.51 -29.90
N HIS A 249 -16.74 3.51 -29.04
CA HIS A 249 -17.08 2.15 -29.48
C HIS A 249 -18.55 2.12 -29.90
N ARG A 250 -18.80 1.65 -31.12
CA ARG A 250 -20.15 1.48 -31.66
C ARG A 250 -20.44 0.01 -31.79
N SER A 251 -21.20 -0.52 -30.83
CA SER A 251 -21.61 -1.91 -30.86
C SER A 251 -22.46 -2.20 -32.10
N LYS A 252 -22.17 -3.27 -32.81
CA LYS A 252 -22.94 -3.72 -33.99
C LYS A 252 -23.99 -4.76 -33.63
N VAL A 253 -24.16 -5.06 -32.34
CA VAL A 253 -25.13 -6.04 -31.85
C VAL A 253 -26.55 -5.49 -32.01
N ALA A 254 -27.46 -6.33 -32.52
CA ALA A 254 -28.85 -5.95 -32.68
C ALA A 254 -29.49 -5.62 -31.32
N GLY A 255 -30.23 -4.50 -31.25
CA GLY A 255 -30.89 -4.06 -30.02
C GLY A 255 -30.01 -3.29 -29.02
N SER A 256 -28.68 -3.22 -29.22
CA SER A 256 -27.78 -2.46 -28.32
C SER A 256 -27.82 -0.95 -28.52
N ALA A 257 -28.56 -0.47 -29.53
CA ALA A 257 -28.61 0.93 -29.95
C ALA A 257 -27.21 1.54 -30.19
N GLY A 258 -26.22 0.71 -30.57
CA GLY A 258 -24.85 1.15 -30.80
C GLY A 258 -24.01 1.31 -29.54
N ARG A 259 -24.48 0.90 -28.36
CA ARG A 259 -23.77 1.07 -27.07
C ARG A 259 -23.39 -0.27 -26.46
N SER A 260 -22.17 -0.35 -25.93
CA SER A 260 -21.69 -1.47 -25.10
C SER A 260 -20.64 -0.97 -24.11
N ARG A 261 -20.56 -1.58 -22.92
CA ARG A 261 -19.62 -1.14 -21.87
C ARG A 261 -18.21 -1.56 -22.26
N MET A 262 -17.24 -0.67 -22.13
CA MET A 262 -15.84 -1.05 -22.22
C MET A 262 -15.41 -1.70 -20.92
N THR A 263 -14.69 -2.82 -20.99
CA THR A 263 -14.37 -3.66 -19.82
C THR A 263 -12.89 -3.58 -19.47
N ALA A 264 -11.99 -3.75 -20.44
CA ALA A 264 -10.55 -3.66 -20.25
C ALA A 264 -9.86 -2.88 -21.37
N VAL A 265 -8.71 -2.27 -21.06
CA VAL A 265 -7.85 -1.57 -22.03
C VAL A 265 -6.38 -1.85 -21.75
N ALA A 266 -5.61 -2.05 -22.81
CA ALA A 266 -4.17 -2.22 -22.77
C ALA A 266 -3.50 -1.37 -23.87
N TRP A 267 -2.36 -0.77 -23.54
CA TRP A 267 -1.58 0.06 -24.44
C TRP A 267 -0.12 -0.32 -24.27
N ALA A 268 0.50 -0.78 -25.35
CA ALA A 268 1.88 -1.25 -25.31
C ALA A 268 2.69 -0.74 -26.50
N SER A 269 3.99 -0.59 -26.25
CA SER A 269 5.01 -0.31 -27.25
C SER A 269 5.91 -1.54 -27.34
N PRO A 270 6.10 -2.11 -28.54
CA PRO A 270 7.02 -3.23 -28.73
C PRO A 270 8.45 -2.87 -28.28
N THR A 271 9.07 -3.71 -27.45
CA THR A 271 10.46 -3.54 -26.98
C THR A 271 11.49 -3.52 -28.12
N GLN A 272 11.23 -4.27 -29.19
CA GLN A 272 12.12 -4.40 -30.36
C GLN A 272 11.95 -3.28 -31.40
N GLY A 273 11.20 -2.23 -31.08
CA GLY A 273 10.80 -1.20 -32.03
C GLY A 273 9.70 -1.71 -32.96
N GLY A 274 8.57 -1.00 -32.98
CA GLY A 274 7.41 -1.37 -33.80
C GLY A 274 6.26 -0.41 -33.57
N PRO A 275 5.14 -0.59 -34.30
CA PRO A 275 3.97 0.24 -34.11
C PRO A 275 3.38 0.01 -32.71
N ASN A 276 3.07 1.10 -32.01
CA ASN A 276 2.32 1.03 -30.77
C ASN A 276 0.92 0.46 -31.02
N ALA A 277 0.40 -0.27 -30.06
CA ALA A 277 -0.94 -0.85 -30.13
C ALA A 277 -1.77 -0.43 -28.92
N LEU A 278 -2.99 0.02 -29.19
CA LEU A 278 -4.03 0.23 -28.19
C LEU A 278 -5.13 -0.79 -28.44
N ILE A 279 -5.45 -1.60 -27.43
CA ILE A 279 -6.46 -2.65 -27.53
C ILE A 279 -7.45 -2.47 -26.40
N ALA A 280 -8.73 -2.65 -26.72
CA ALA A 280 -9.78 -2.65 -25.72
C ALA A 280 -10.80 -3.74 -26.00
N SER A 281 -11.40 -4.24 -24.93
CA SER A 281 -12.50 -5.19 -24.99
C SER A 281 -13.80 -4.54 -24.52
N ALA A 282 -14.90 -5.01 -25.08
CA ALA A 282 -16.23 -4.56 -24.76
C ALA A 282 -17.10 -5.73 -24.27
N LEU A 283 -18.11 -5.42 -23.46
CA LEU A 283 -19.07 -6.37 -22.90
C LEU A 283 -19.92 -7.06 -23.98
N ASP A 284 -19.94 -6.53 -25.20
CA ASP A 284 -20.62 -7.17 -26.34
C ASP A 284 -19.81 -8.34 -26.93
N GLY A 285 -18.68 -8.70 -26.32
CA GLY A 285 -17.78 -9.77 -26.78
C GLY A 285 -16.76 -9.29 -27.80
N SER A 286 -16.75 -8.00 -28.15
CA SER A 286 -15.82 -7.46 -29.15
C SER A 286 -14.44 -7.18 -28.56
N LEU A 287 -13.40 -7.45 -29.35
CA LEU A 287 -12.02 -7.03 -29.11
C LEU A 287 -11.59 -6.11 -30.25
N ILE A 288 -11.15 -4.90 -29.91
CA ILE A 288 -10.90 -3.84 -30.89
C ILE A 288 -9.48 -3.31 -30.71
N MET A 289 -8.78 -3.13 -31.83
CA MET A 289 -7.41 -2.64 -31.87
C MET A 289 -7.32 -1.33 -32.66
N TRP A 290 -6.48 -0.42 -32.19
CA TRP A 290 -6.07 0.81 -32.85
C TRP A 290 -4.54 0.89 -32.88
N GLY A 291 -4.01 1.71 -33.80
CA GLY A 291 -2.61 2.15 -33.69
C GLY A 291 -2.46 3.06 -32.47
N GLY A 292 -1.37 2.90 -31.71
CA GLY A 292 -1.15 3.61 -30.45
C GLY A 292 -0.76 5.07 -30.61
N ASP A 293 -0.29 5.50 -31.78
CA ASP A 293 0.11 6.90 -32.04
C ASP A 293 -1.00 7.71 -32.75
N GLY A 294 -2.17 7.10 -32.93
CA GLY A 294 -3.28 7.66 -33.69
C GLY A 294 -3.09 7.58 -35.23
N PRO A 295 -4.05 8.10 -36.00
CA PRO A 295 -5.34 8.62 -35.56
C PRO A 295 -6.29 7.51 -35.06
N PHE A 296 -7.01 7.75 -33.96
CA PHE A 296 -7.93 6.77 -33.34
C PHE A 296 -9.35 6.80 -33.89
N THR A 297 -9.56 7.44 -35.04
CA THR A 297 -10.89 7.64 -35.64
C THR A 297 -11.52 6.35 -36.15
N ARG A 298 -10.70 5.38 -36.55
CA ARG A 298 -11.12 4.04 -36.99
C ARG A 298 -10.23 2.98 -36.34
N PRO A 299 -10.79 1.82 -35.96
CA PRO A 299 -9.99 0.69 -35.51
C PRO A 299 -9.15 0.15 -36.68
N SER A 300 -7.94 -0.32 -36.36
CA SER A 300 -7.08 -1.05 -37.30
C SER A 300 -7.59 -2.48 -37.50
N ALA A 301 -8.12 -3.11 -36.45
CA ALA A 301 -8.77 -4.41 -36.51
C ALA A 301 -9.87 -4.54 -35.43
N GLU A 302 -10.85 -5.41 -35.68
CA GLU A 302 -11.99 -5.66 -34.79
C GLU A 302 -12.42 -7.13 -34.92
N ILE A 303 -12.57 -7.80 -33.79
CA ILE A 303 -13.09 -9.17 -33.68
C ILE A 303 -14.37 -9.09 -32.85
N LYS A 304 -15.53 -9.37 -33.45
CA LYS A 304 -16.84 -9.12 -32.82
C LYS A 304 -17.25 -10.16 -31.80
N ASP A 305 -16.89 -11.42 -32.04
CA ASP A 305 -17.24 -12.55 -31.19
C ASP A 305 -15.96 -13.12 -30.56
N ALA A 306 -15.13 -12.23 -30.00
CA ALA A 306 -13.88 -12.62 -29.34
C ALA A 306 -14.17 -13.41 -28.06
N HIS A 307 -15.17 -12.99 -27.28
CA HIS A 307 -15.74 -13.72 -26.14
C HIS A 307 -17.27 -13.77 -26.23
N THR A 308 -17.92 -14.56 -25.39
CA THR A 308 -19.38 -14.59 -25.36
C THR A 308 -19.94 -13.23 -24.96
N ARG A 309 -21.10 -12.88 -25.53
CA ARG A 309 -21.77 -11.61 -25.27
C ARG A 309 -22.27 -11.55 -23.83
N ASP A 310 -22.31 -10.35 -23.28
CA ASP A 310 -22.71 -10.07 -21.90
C ASP A 310 -21.83 -10.77 -20.84
N SER A 311 -20.64 -11.25 -21.26
CA SER A 311 -19.61 -11.76 -20.36
C SER A 311 -18.53 -10.71 -20.12
N TRP A 312 -18.13 -10.55 -18.85
CA TRP A 312 -17.12 -9.57 -18.49
C TRP A 312 -15.73 -10.10 -18.80
N THR A 313 -15.07 -9.53 -19.81
CA THR A 313 -13.64 -9.78 -20.06
C THR A 313 -12.81 -9.01 -19.04
N SER A 314 -12.33 -9.71 -18.01
CA SER A 314 -11.66 -9.08 -16.87
C SER A 314 -10.19 -8.76 -17.13
N GLY A 315 -9.51 -9.61 -17.90
CA GLY A 315 -8.09 -9.50 -18.18
C GLY A 315 -7.79 -9.23 -19.64
N LEU A 316 -6.91 -8.28 -19.91
CA LEU A 316 -6.35 -7.98 -21.23
C LEU A 316 -4.91 -7.51 -21.04
N ASP A 317 -3.97 -8.14 -21.74
CA ASP A 317 -2.58 -7.70 -21.77
C ASP A 317 -1.94 -7.94 -23.13
N ILE A 318 -0.90 -7.16 -23.43
CA ILE A 318 -0.13 -7.22 -24.67
C ILE A 318 1.28 -7.67 -24.30
N SER A 319 1.78 -8.66 -25.02
CA SER A 319 3.15 -9.15 -24.87
C SER A 319 4.20 -8.04 -25.02
N PRO A 320 5.36 -8.14 -24.33
CA PRO A 320 6.44 -7.15 -24.45
C PRO A 320 7.01 -6.99 -25.86
N ASP A 321 6.87 -7.98 -26.73
CA ASP A 321 7.25 -7.89 -28.15
C ASP A 321 6.17 -7.26 -29.04
N GLY A 322 5.00 -6.99 -28.46
CA GLY A 322 3.82 -6.41 -29.11
C GLY A 322 3.14 -7.31 -30.13
N ARG A 323 3.49 -8.59 -30.21
CA ARG A 323 2.97 -9.49 -31.26
C ARG A 323 1.74 -10.26 -30.79
N LEU A 324 1.71 -10.63 -29.53
CA LEU A 324 0.65 -11.42 -28.91
C LEU A 324 -0.20 -10.57 -27.98
N VAL A 325 -1.49 -10.91 -27.92
CA VAL A 325 -2.46 -10.35 -27.00
C VAL A 325 -3.14 -11.49 -26.29
N VAL A 326 -3.27 -11.41 -24.97
CA VAL A 326 -4.01 -12.40 -24.18
C VAL A 326 -5.26 -11.75 -23.60
N THR A 327 -6.37 -12.47 -23.69
CA THR A 327 -7.65 -12.06 -23.11
C THR A 327 -8.19 -13.14 -22.19
N LYS A 328 -8.71 -12.72 -21.04
CA LYS A 328 -9.41 -13.56 -20.07
C LYS A 328 -10.88 -13.15 -20.05
N GLY A 329 -11.74 -14.00 -20.58
CA GLY A 329 -13.17 -13.75 -20.72
C GLY A 329 -13.97 -14.16 -19.49
N GLY A 330 -15.22 -13.70 -19.44
CA GLY A 330 -16.23 -14.26 -18.52
C GLY A 330 -16.93 -15.50 -19.08
N ASP A 331 -16.49 -15.98 -20.23
CA ASP A 331 -16.90 -17.23 -20.88
C ASP A 331 -16.07 -18.43 -20.42
N ASP A 332 -15.33 -18.28 -19.32
CA ASP A 332 -14.38 -19.27 -18.80
C ASP A 332 -13.29 -19.67 -19.79
N LEU A 333 -12.94 -18.77 -20.72
CA LEU A 333 -11.88 -18.99 -21.71
C LEU A 333 -10.77 -17.96 -21.59
N ILE A 334 -9.53 -18.43 -21.69
CA ILE A 334 -8.36 -17.61 -22.01
C ILE A 334 -8.06 -17.81 -23.50
N LYS A 335 -7.92 -16.70 -24.23
CA LYS A 335 -7.66 -16.70 -25.68
C LYS A 335 -6.41 -15.89 -25.97
N LEU A 336 -5.60 -16.42 -26.88
CA LEU A 336 -4.41 -15.73 -27.40
C LEU A 336 -4.66 -15.26 -28.82
N TRP A 337 -4.22 -14.05 -29.15
CA TRP A 337 -4.42 -13.42 -30.43
C TRP A 337 -3.09 -12.93 -31.01
N ASP A 338 -2.96 -13.02 -32.33
CA ASP A 338 -1.85 -12.40 -33.06
C ASP A 338 -2.27 -10.98 -33.49
N THR A 339 -1.52 -9.96 -33.08
CA THR A 339 -1.73 -8.57 -33.50
C THR A 339 -1.59 -8.37 -35.01
N ARG A 340 -0.71 -9.14 -35.68
CA ARG A 340 -0.51 -9.06 -37.13
C ARG A 340 -1.62 -9.76 -37.90
N LYS A 341 -2.19 -10.81 -37.30
CA LYS A 341 -3.30 -11.60 -37.86
C LYS A 341 -4.51 -11.58 -36.93
N PHE A 342 -4.99 -10.37 -36.66
CA PHE A 342 -6.06 -10.10 -35.69
C PHE A 342 -7.46 -10.45 -36.23
N LYS A 343 -7.72 -11.74 -36.42
CA LYS A 343 -9.01 -12.26 -36.95
C LYS A 343 -9.56 -13.44 -36.15
N GLN A 344 -8.69 -14.31 -35.65
CA GLN A 344 -9.04 -15.56 -34.99
C GLN A 344 -8.07 -15.79 -33.84
N PRO A 345 -8.48 -16.47 -32.75
CA PRO A 345 -7.56 -16.82 -31.69
C PRO A 345 -6.56 -17.86 -32.21
N ILE A 346 -5.29 -17.72 -31.81
CA ILE A 346 -4.23 -18.71 -32.09
C ILE A 346 -4.51 -19.97 -31.28
N THR A 347 -4.78 -19.77 -29.99
CA THR A 347 -5.05 -20.81 -29.00
C THR A 347 -6.16 -20.38 -28.07
N THR A 348 -6.88 -21.36 -27.54
CA THR A 348 -7.99 -21.14 -26.60
C THR A 348 -7.98 -22.27 -25.59
N VAL A 349 -8.04 -21.92 -24.31
CA VAL A 349 -8.02 -22.88 -23.20
C VAL A 349 -9.12 -22.51 -22.21
N SER A 350 -9.74 -23.55 -21.64
CA SER A 350 -10.72 -23.40 -20.55
C SER A 350 -10.00 -23.05 -19.25
N HIS A 351 -10.44 -21.96 -18.64
CA HIS A 351 -9.99 -21.50 -17.34
C HIS A 351 -11.16 -20.77 -16.67
N ILE A 352 -11.67 -21.35 -15.58
CA ILE A 352 -12.81 -20.81 -14.84
C ILE A 352 -12.56 -19.33 -14.48
N SER A 353 -13.53 -18.48 -14.79
CA SER A 353 -13.41 -17.04 -14.64
C SER A 353 -14.09 -16.54 -13.38
N GLY A 354 -13.30 -15.90 -12.52
CA GLY A 354 -13.84 -15.15 -11.38
C GLY A 354 -14.50 -13.82 -11.77
N SER A 355 -14.63 -13.49 -13.07
CA SER A 355 -15.02 -12.14 -13.53
C SER A 355 -16.45 -11.74 -13.15
N LYS A 356 -17.33 -12.71 -12.89
CA LYS A 356 -18.69 -12.47 -12.40
C LYS A 356 -18.72 -11.78 -11.03
N HIS A 357 -17.77 -12.14 -10.16
CA HIS A 357 -17.65 -11.58 -8.81
C HIS A 357 -16.57 -10.50 -8.74
N TYR A 358 -15.48 -10.68 -9.50
CA TYR A 358 -14.31 -9.81 -9.51
C TYR A 358 -13.98 -9.39 -10.95
N PRO A 359 -14.67 -8.37 -11.48
CA PRO A 359 -14.49 -7.90 -12.85
C PRO A 359 -13.09 -7.31 -13.12
N THR A 360 -12.34 -6.97 -12.06
CA THR A 360 -10.98 -6.44 -12.11
C THR A 360 -9.91 -7.53 -12.18
N SER A 361 -10.30 -8.82 -12.25
CA SER A 361 -9.33 -9.91 -12.28
C SER A 361 -8.44 -9.85 -13.51
N ASN A 362 -7.13 -9.72 -13.32
CA ASN A 362 -6.22 -9.47 -14.43
C ASN A 362 -5.55 -10.76 -14.95
N ILE A 363 -4.83 -10.60 -16.05
CA ILE A 363 -3.94 -11.57 -16.67
C ILE A 363 -2.76 -10.75 -17.19
N GLN A 364 -1.54 -11.28 -17.11
CA GLN A 364 -0.35 -10.54 -17.52
C GLN A 364 0.68 -11.45 -18.19
N PHE A 365 1.36 -10.95 -19.21
CA PHE A 365 2.59 -11.58 -19.70
C PHE A 365 3.72 -11.43 -18.68
N SER A 366 4.63 -12.40 -18.67
CA SER A 366 5.91 -12.24 -18.00
C SER A 366 6.68 -11.09 -18.65
N PRO A 367 7.58 -10.43 -17.90
CA PRO A 367 8.50 -9.44 -18.43
C PRO A 367 9.26 -9.84 -19.70
N SER A 368 9.62 -11.13 -19.81
CA SER A 368 10.28 -11.70 -20.97
C SER A 368 9.34 -12.03 -22.13
N GLY A 369 8.02 -12.04 -21.89
CA GLY A 369 7.00 -12.56 -22.81
C GLY A 369 6.98 -14.08 -22.95
N ALA A 370 7.86 -14.79 -22.23
CA ALA A 370 7.98 -16.24 -22.29
C ALA A 370 6.82 -16.97 -21.61
N ASN A 371 6.13 -16.34 -20.66
CA ASN A 371 5.08 -16.94 -19.84
C ASN A 371 3.89 -15.98 -19.67
N ILE A 372 2.75 -16.52 -19.27
CA ILE A 372 1.54 -15.75 -18.92
C ILE A 372 1.12 -16.14 -17.52
N VAL A 373 0.74 -15.18 -16.69
CA VAL A 373 0.31 -15.43 -15.31
C VAL A 373 -1.14 -15.04 -15.11
N THR A 374 -1.89 -15.91 -14.46
CA THR A 374 -3.30 -15.70 -14.13
C THR A 374 -3.66 -16.30 -12.77
N GLY A 375 -4.60 -15.68 -12.09
CA GLY A 375 -5.21 -16.21 -10.87
C GLY A 375 -6.47 -17.04 -11.13
N SER A 376 -6.66 -18.07 -10.30
CA SER A 376 -7.85 -18.92 -10.24
C SER A 376 -8.83 -18.44 -9.16
N GLU A 377 -10.10 -18.81 -9.31
CA GLU A 377 -11.14 -18.62 -8.29
C GLU A 377 -10.88 -19.43 -7.01
N THR A 378 -10.14 -20.53 -7.10
CA THR A 378 -9.76 -21.33 -5.93
C THR A 378 -8.47 -20.85 -5.24
N GLY A 379 -7.86 -19.77 -5.73
CA GLY A 379 -6.65 -19.19 -5.15
C GLY A 379 -5.33 -19.81 -5.60
N HIS A 380 -5.37 -20.59 -6.68
CA HIS A 380 -4.16 -21.01 -7.39
C HIS A 380 -3.63 -19.90 -8.31
N LEU A 381 -2.32 -19.80 -8.37
CA LEU A 381 -1.58 -19.06 -9.39
C LEU A 381 -1.21 -20.02 -10.50
N HIS A 382 -1.65 -19.73 -11.73
CA HIS A 382 -1.28 -20.48 -12.91
C HIS A 382 -0.26 -19.70 -13.73
N ILE A 383 0.87 -20.33 -14.01
CA ILE A 383 1.86 -19.87 -14.99
C ILE A 383 1.67 -20.72 -16.23
N LEU A 384 1.30 -20.08 -17.34
CA LEU A 384 0.94 -20.70 -18.60
C LEU A 384 2.01 -20.44 -19.65
N ASN A 385 2.28 -21.45 -20.47
CA ASN A 385 3.06 -21.28 -21.68
C ASN A 385 2.24 -20.50 -22.73
N PRO A 386 2.75 -19.41 -23.33
CA PRO A 386 2.00 -18.61 -24.29
C PRO A 386 1.69 -19.39 -25.57
N ALA A 387 2.53 -20.33 -26.02
CA ALA A 387 2.30 -21.05 -27.26
C ALA A 387 1.13 -22.05 -27.17
N THR A 388 0.92 -22.66 -26.00
CA THR A 388 -0.11 -23.70 -25.80
C THR A 388 -1.23 -23.29 -24.84
N LEU A 389 -1.04 -22.23 -24.06
CA LEU A 389 -1.88 -21.80 -22.93
C LEU A 389 -2.10 -22.89 -21.86
N LYS A 390 -1.27 -23.94 -21.86
CA LYS A 390 -1.29 -24.96 -20.80
C LYS A 390 -0.51 -24.48 -19.58
N PRO A 391 -0.94 -24.85 -18.37
CA PRO A 391 -0.19 -24.53 -17.16
C PRO A 391 1.13 -25.32 -17.15
N GLU A 392 2.24 -24.60 -17.06
CA GLU A 392 3.56 -25.17 -16.76
C GLU A 392 3.71 -25.36 -15.25
N LEU A 393 3.19 -24.39 -14.48
CA LEU A 393 3.19 -24.44 -13.02
C LEU A 393 1.84 -23.98 -12.46
N VAL A 394 1.35 -24.71 -11.46
CA VAL A 394 0.18 -24.34 -10.67
C VAL A 394 0.59 -24.33 -9.21
N THR A 395 0.53 -23.16 -8.57
CA THR A 395 0.89 -23.05 -7.15
C THR A 395 -0.28 -22.54 -6.32
N LEU A 396 -0.53 -23.15 -5.17
CA LEU A 396 -1.58 -22.70 -4.25
C LEU A 396 -1.08 -21.53 -3.39
N VAL A 397 -1.56 -20.32 -3.65
CA VAL A 397 -1.10 -19.12 -2.92
C VAL A 397 -2.04 -18.78 -1.77
N THR A 398 -3.33 -18.73 -2.02
CA THR A 398 -4.37 -18.38 -1.05
C THR A 398 -5.44 -19.46 -1.00
N PRO A 399 -5.38 -20.41 -0.04
CA PRO A 399 -6.38 -21.47 0.09
C PRO A 399 -7.82 -20.92 0.11
N ASP A 400 -8.68 -21.50 -0.72
CA ASP A 400 -10.12 -21.24 -0.80
C ASP A 400 -10.52 -19.77 -1.04
N SER A 401 -9.60 -18.95 -1.53
CA SER A 401 -9.87 -17.53 -1.81
C SER A 401 -9.46 -17.15 -3.23
N PRO A 402 -10.37 -16.53 -4.02
CA PRO A 402 -10.07 -16.09 -5.38
C PRO A 402 -8.86 -15.17 -5.47
N LEU A 403 -7.97 -15.48 -6.41
CA LEU A 403 -6.83 -14.65 -6.75
C LEU A 403 -7.25 -13.65 -7.84
N ILE A 404 -7.33 -12.37 -7.47
CA ILE A 404 -7.90 -11.31 -8.31
C ILE A 404 -6.80 -10.67 -9.15
N SER A 405 -5.76 -10.16 -8.50
CA SER A 405 -4.69 -9.41 -9.15
C SER A 405 -3.38 -10.17 -9.10
N VAL A 406 -2.63 -10.14 -10.20
CA VAL A 406 -1.31 -10.73 -10.34
C VAL A 406 -0.40 -9.74 -11.05
N LEU A 407 0.84 -9.65 -10.60
CA LEU A 407 1.87 -8.79 -11.17
C LEU A 407 3.21 -9.52 -11.16
N TRP A 408 3.85 -9.69 -12.32
CA TRP A 408 5.24 -10.14 -12.39
C TRP A 408 6.16 -8.97 -12.70
N HIS A 409 7.04 -8.64 -11.77
CA HIS A 409 7.96 -7.52 -11.91
C HIS A 409 9.26 -7.92 -12.64
N GLU A 410 9.66 -7.13 -13.64
CA GLU A 410 10.82 -7.37 -14.50
C GLU A 410 12.16 -7.41 -13.78
N LYS A 411 12.54 -6.36 -13.07
CA LYS A 411 13.89 -6.23 -12.49
C LYS A 411 14.06 -6.98 -11.17
N LEU A 412 12.97 -7.21 -10.45
CA LEU A 412 13.00 -7.92 -9.18
C LEU A 412 12.93 -9.44 -9.40
N ASN A 413 12.35 -9.85 -10.54
CA ASN A 413 11.91 -11.21 -10.80
C ASN A 413 11.10 -11.77 -9.61
N GLN A 414 10.02 -11.07 -9.25
CA GLN A 414 9.12 -11.39 -8.15
C GLN A 414 7.68 -11.32 -8.64
N ILE A 415 6.82 -12.18 -8.11
CA ILE A 415 5.39 -12.20 -8.43
C ILE A 415 4.61 -11.70 -7.22
N VAL A 416 3.80 -10.67 -7.41
CA VAL A 416 2.88 -10.17 -6.39
C VAL A 416 1.47 -10.60 -6.76
N THR A 417 0.73 -11.13 -5.79
CA THR A 417 -0.66 -11.53 -5.98
C THR A 417 -1.55 -10.88 -4.93
N GLY A 418 -2.80 -10.58 -5.31
CA GLY A 418 -3.81 -9.98 -4.46
C GLY A 418 -5.09 -10.79 -4.52
N SER A 419 -5.62 -11.13 -3.35
CA SER A 419 -6.72 -12.06 -3.19
C SER A 419 -7.98 -11.39 -2.63
N ALA A 420 -9.08 -12.12 -2.71
CA ALA A 420 -10.36 -11.69 -2.17
C ALA A 420 -10.39 -11.61 -0.64
N ASN A 421 -9.55 -12.38 0.07
CA ASN A 421 -9.41 -12.39 1.53
C ASN A 421 -8.60 -11.20 2.10
N ALA A 422 -8.37 -10.16 1.29
CA ALA A 422 -7.60 -8.95 1.65
C ALA A 422 -6.09 -9.16 1.89
N GLU A 423 -5.57 -10.35 1.58
CA GLU A 423 -4.14 -10.63 1.62
C GLU A 423 -3.47 -10.21 0.31
N THR A 424 -2.21 -9.79 0.39
CA THR A 424 -1.33 -9.73 -0.76
C THR A 424 -0.09 -10.58 -0.50
N HIS A 425 0.27 -11.41 -1.47
CA HIS A 425 1.40 -12.31 -1.38
C HIS A 425 2.49 -11.85 -2.32
N LEU A 426 3.70 -11.73 -1.79
CA LEU A 426 4.90 -11.46 -2.57
C LEU A 426 5.71 -12.76 -2.64
N LEU A 427 5.66 -13.38 -3.79
CA LEU A 427 6.38 -14.60 -4.12
C LEU A 427 7.75 -14.25 -4.69
N TYR A 428 8.77 -14.95 -4.20
CA TYR A 428 10.15 -14.74 -4.63
C TYR A 428 10.95 -16.04 -4.49
N ASN A 429 12.07 -16.12 -5.20
CA ASN A 429 13.06 -17.17 -5.00
C ASN A 429 14.42 -16.49 -4.65
N PRO A 430 15.05 -16.79 -3.51
CA PRO A 430 16.30 -16.14 -3.11
C PRO A 430 17.45 -16.24 -4.10
N SER A 431 17.47 -17.28 -4.95
CA SER A 431 18.49 -17.46 -5.99
C SER A 431 18.21 -16.62 -7.24
N LEU A 432 16.94 -16.54 -7.67
CA LEU A 432 16.54 -15.88 -8.92
C LEU A 432 16.08 -14.43 -8.76
N SER A 433 15.57 -14.08 -7.59
CA SER A 433 14.99 -12.77 -7.30
C SER A 433 16.04 -11.82 -6.75
N HIS A 434 15.82 -10.53 -6.97
CA HIS A 434 16.71 -9.47 -6.48
C HIS A 434 15.91 -8.38 -5.77
N ASN A 435 16.50 -7.71 -4.77
CA ASN A 435 15.90 -6.62 -3.99
C ASN A 435 14.47 -6.95 -3.48
N GLY A 436 13.59 -5.95 -3.33
CA GLY A 436 12.18 -6.14 -2.97
C GLY A 436 12.02 -6.95 -1.67
N ALA A 437 11.44 -8.15 -1.78
CA ALA A 437 11.33 -9.10 -0.67
C ALA A 437 12.67 -9.34 0.07
N LEU A 438 13.77 -9.54 -0.67
CA LEU A 438 15.08 -9.79 -0.07
C LEU A 438 15.58 -8.61 0.76
N THR A 439 15.29 -7.37 0.34
CA THR A 439 15.62 -6.16 1.11
C THR A 439 14.81 -6.06 2.39
N ILE A 440 13.58 -6.58 2.42
CA ILE A 440 12.78 -6.68 3.64
C ILE A 440 13.43 -7.72 4.55
N MET A 441 13.74 -8.90 4.00
CA MET A 441 14.27 -10.05 4.74
C MET A 441 15.70 -9.86 5.25
N SER A 442 16.50 -9.00 4.61
CA SER A 442 17.85 -8.67 5.07
C SER A 442 17.87 -7.77 6.30
N LYS A 443 16.74 -7.18 6.70
CA LYS A 443 16.66 -6.28 7.85
C LYS A 443 16.34 -7.02 9.13
N ALA A 444 17.00 -6.59 10.20
CA ALA A 444 16.70 -7.06 11.54
C ALA A 444 15.22 -6.77 11.89
N PRO A 445 14.49 -7.77 12.42
CA PRO A 445 13.12 -7.56 12.86
C PRO A 445 13.10 -6.52 13.97
N LYS A 446 12.27 -5.48 13.80
CA LYS A 446 12.08 -4.47 14.85
C LYS A 446 11.37 -5.15 16.02
N ARG A 447 12.02 -5.14 17.20
CA ARG A 447 11.42 -5.57 18.46
C ARG A 447 10.50 -4.44 18.92
N ARG A 448 9.19 -4.69 18.90
CA ARG A 448 8.21 -3.73 19.38
C ARG A 448 8.14 -3.74 20.90
N HIS A 449 7.94 -2.56 21.47
CA HIS A 449 7.36 -2.47 22.81
C HIS A 449 5.86 -2.80 22.70
N VAL A 450 5.23 -3.28 23.79
CA VAL A 450 3.79 -3.58 23.82
C VAL A 450 2.96 -2.36 23.41
N ASP A 451 3.46 -1.16 23.70
CA ASP A 451 2.81 0.11 23.35
C ASP A 451 2.95 0.52 21.87
N ASP A 452 3.77 -0.17 21.07
CA ASP A 452 3.89 0.10 19.63
C ASP A 452 2.86 -0.67 18.79
N ASP A 453 2.02 -1.49 19.44
CA ASP A 453 1.00 -2.27 18.77
C ASP A 453 -0.27 -1.44 18.55
N PRO A 454 -0.67 -1.20 17.29
CA PRO A 454 -1.82 -0.36 16.94
C PRO A 454 -3.16 -1.01 17.31
N ASN A 455 -3.20 -2.32 17.57
CA ASN A 455 -4.39 -2.98 18.09
C ASN A 455 -4.64 -2.63 19.56
N PHE A 456 -3.59 -2.21 20.29
CA PHE A 456 -3.64 -1.85 21.70
C PHE A 456 -3.51 -0.33 21.93
N THR A 457 -3.05 0.42 20.94
CA THR A 457 -2.99 1.88 20.98
C THR A 457 -4.14 2.48 20.20
N THR A 458 -4.96 3.28 20.88
CA THR A 458 -6.07 4.00 20.22
C THR A 458 -5.51 5.01 19.24
N ASP A 459 -5.95 4.94 17.98
CA ASP A 459 -5.57 5.87 16.94
C ASP A 459 -6.08 7.29 17.28
N ILE A 460 -5.18 8.16 17.72
CA ILE A 460 -5.49 9.54 18.11
C ILE A 460 -5.89 10.41 16.89
N SER A 461 -5.69 9.91 15.65
CA SER A 461 -6.12 10.64 14.45
C SER A 461 -7.65 10.66 14.27
N LEU A 462 -8.35 9.69 14.85
CA LEU A 462 -9.81 9.69 15.00
C LEU A 462 -10.13 10.37 16.34
N GLY A 463 -10.17 11.70 16.32
CA GLY A 463 -10.57 12.49 17.49
C GLY A 463 -11.86 11.95 18.10
N PHE A 464 -11.87 11.77 19.42
CA PHE A 464 -13.03 11.34 20.19
C PHE A 464 -14.28 12.14 19.77
N SER A 465 -15.19 11.52 19.03
CA SER A 465 -16.53 12.05 18.79
C SER A 465 -17.29 12.01 20.11
N GLY A 466 -17.59 13.19 20.64
CA GLY A 466 -18.18 13.39 21.98
C GLY A 466 -19.64 12.97 22.16
N GLU A 467 -20.09 11.86 21.58
CA GLU A 467 -21.48 11.36 21.70
C GLU A 467 -21.58 10.05 22.49
N GLY A 468 -20.93 10.00 23.66
CA GLY A 468 -20.88 8.78 24.46
C GLY A 468 -20.95 9.00 25.97
N ILE A 469 -21.68 9.98 26.48
CA ILE A 469 -21.95 10.06 27.93
C ILE A 469 -23.41 10.47 28.18
N VAL A 470 -24.23 9.47 28.50
CA VAL A 470 -25.55 9.65 29.12
C VAL A 470 -25.31 10.07 30.58
N ASN A 471 -25.43 11.36 30.87
CA ASN A 471 -25.46 11.84 32.26
C ASN A 471 -26.92 11.86 32.76
N GLY A 472 -27.26 10.85 33.55
CA GLY A 472 -28.41 10.91 34.44
C GLY A 472 -28.09 11.79 35.65
N SER A 473 -28.88 12.84 35.89
CA SER A 473 -29.34 13.26 37.23
C SER A 473 -30.06 14.62 37.20
N GLY A 474 -31.22 14.65 37.87
CA GLY A 474 -31.50 15.65 38.91
C GLY A 474 -32.02 17.02 38.50
N ILE A 475 -33.35 17.17 38.52
CA ILE A 475 -34.07 18.45 38.50
C ILE A 475 -33.83 19.21 39.82
N ALA A 476 -33.37 20.47 39.76
CA ALA A 476 -33.58 21.44 40.84
C ALA A 476 -33.66 22.89 40.34
N ALA A 477 -34.69 23.56 40.87
CA ALA A 477 -35.18 24.94 40.72
C ALA A 477 -34.25 26.01 40.11
N ALA A 478 -34.69 26.56 38.97
CA ALA A 478 -34.07 27.71 38.31
C ALA A 478 -34.78 29.03 38.68
N SER A 479 -33.97 30.02 39.09
CA SER A 479 -34.37 31.41 39.41
C SER A 479 -34.94 32.16 38.19
N PHE A 480 -35.55 33.33 38.41
CA PHE A 480 -36.18 34.14 37.34
C PHE A 480 -35.22 34.45 36.17
N ALA A 481 -33.91 34.57 36.43
CA ALA A 481 -32.88 34.76 35.41
C ALA A 481 -32.67 33.52 34.50
N ALA A 482 -32.93 32.31 35.00
CA ALA A 482 -32.84 31.08 34.21
C ALA A 482 -34.08 30.83 33.34
N ARG A 483 -35.20 31.51 33.62
CA ARG A 483 -36.43 31.42 32.81
C ARG A 483 -36.40 32.32 31.57
N HIS A 484 -35.52 33.32 31.53
CA HIS A 484 -35.41 34.26 30.42
C HIS A 484 -33.95 34.56 30.04
N PRO A 485 -33.22 33.59 29.44
CA PRO A 485 -31.80 33.74 29.12
C PRO A 485 -31.49 34.80 28.05
N ASN A 486 -32.51 35.38 27.40
CA ASN A 486 -32.36 36.29 26.26
C ASN A 486 -32.68 37.76 26.57
N VAL A 487 -33.03 38.12 27.82
CA VAL A 487 -33.29 39.52 28.17
C VAL A 487 -31.96 40.29 28.19
N GLY A 488 -31.77 41.16 27.20
CA GLY A 488 -30.55 41.98 27.04
C GLY A 488 -29.52 41.46 26.03
N LEU A 489 -29.80 40.34 25.36
CA LEU A 489 -28.96 39.74 24.32
C LEU A 489 -29.63 39.88 22.94
N THR A 490 -28.83 39.94 21.89
CA THR A 490 -29.29 39.83 20.50
C THR A 490 -29.60 38.36 20.16
N ALA A 491 -30.29 38.10 19.04
CA ALA A 491 -30.56 36.74 18.56
C ALA A 491 -29.30 35.88 18.34
N SER A 492 -28.13 36.53 18.23
CA SER A 492 -26.81 35.88 18.13
C SER A 492 -26.14 35.57 19.48
N GLY A 493 -26.80 35.86 20.61
CA GLY A 493 -26.23 35.68 21.95
C GLY A 493 -25.23 36.77 22.37
N ARG A 494 -25.12 37.89 21.62
CA ARG A 494 -24.26 39.04 21.99
C ARG A 494 -25.00 40.06 22.84
N SER A 495 -24.35 40.65 23.83
CA SER A 495 -24.91 41.74 24.64
C SER A 495 -25.33 42.92 23.75
N ARG A 496 -26.49 43.53 24.03
CA ARG A 496 -26.95 44.74 23.31
C ARG A 496 -26.19 46.01 23.71
N ASP A 497 -25.37 45.98 24.76
CA ASP A 497 -24.57 47.11 25.23
C ASP A 497 -23.16 47.09 24.58
N PRO A 498 -22.81 48.07 23.72
CA PRO A 498 -21.54 48.11 23.02
C PRO A 498 -20.30 48.29 23.91
N ARG A 499 -20.48 48.68 25.19
CA ARG A 499 -19.37 48.93 26.12
C ARG A 499 -19.01 47.74 27.00
N ARG A 500 -19.74 46.62 26.93
CA ARG A 500 -19.43 45.42 27.70
C ARG A 500 -18.56 44.46 26.86
N PRO A 501 -17.31 44.19 27.28
CA PRO A 501 -16.48 43.18 26.65
C PRO A 501 -17.18 41.82 26.69
N HIS A 502 -17.15 41.09 25.58
CA HIS A 502 -17.73 39.76 25.48
C HIS A 502 -16.87 38.77 26.27
N ILE A 503 -17.38 38.31 27.43
CA ILE A 503 -16.76 37.26 28.22
C ILE A 503 -17.29 35.92 27.69
N PRO A 504 -16.45 35.05 27.11
CA PRO A 504 -16.89 33.72 26.68
C PRO A 504 -17.44 32.97 27.88
N ALA A 505 -18.63 32.38 27.76
CA ALA A 505 -19.18 31.53 28.80
C ALA A 505 -18.24 30.33 29.00
N GLN A 506 -17.62 30.22 30.18
CA GLN A 506 -16.84 29.05 30.55
C GLN A 506 -17.76 27.86 30.63
N THR A 507 -17.64 26.95 29.66
CA THR A 507 -18.32 25.65 29.73
C THR A 507 -17.61 24.79 30.78
N PRO A 508 -18.31 23.82 31.39
CA PRO A 508 -17.69 22.87 32.34
C PRO A 508 -16.47 22.11 31.78
N PHE A 509 -16.33 22.08 30.44
CA PHE A 509 -15.26 21.43 29.71
C PHE A 509 -14.06 22.35 29.38
N ALA A 510 -14.16 23.66 29.63
CA ALA A 510 -13.08 24.61 29.42
C ALA A 510 -11.93 24.48 30.45
N LYS A 511 -12.09 23.63 31.47
CA LYS A 511 -11.06 23.26 32.45
C LYS A 511 -10.20 22.05 32.06
N SER A 512 -10.30 21.59 30.81
CA SER A 512 -9.49 20.45 30.33
C SER A 512 -8.01 20.79 30.12
N GLN A 513 -7.65 22.08 30.08
CA GLN A 513 -6.25 22.49 30.18
C GLN A 513 -5.86 22.54 31.66
N PRO A 514 -4.81 21.81 32.08
CA PRO A 514 -4.33 21.88 33.45
C PRO A 514 -4.01 23.34 33.79
N ASP A 515 -4.56 23.82 34.90
CA ASP A 515 -4.35 25.20 35.36
C ASP A 515 -2.86 25.51 35.38
N GLU A 516 -2.48 26.73 34.98
CA GLU A 516 -1.09 27.19 34.99
C GLU A 516 -0.43 26.98 36.37
N LYS A 517 -1.23 27.07 37.45
CA LYS A 517 -0.82 26.73 38.82
C LYS A 517 -0.45 25.26 38.99
N HIS A 518 -1.27 24.34 38.47
CA HIS A 518 -1.01 22.90 38.54
C HIS A 518 0.27 22.51 37.79
N ILE A 519 0.52 23.15 36.64
CA ILE A 519 1.76 22.97 35.87
C ILE A 519 2.97 23.49 36.64
N LYS A 520 2.84 24.67 37.27
CA LYS A 520 3.90 25.27 38.10
C LYS A 520 4.23 24.42 39.32
N ASP A 521 3.21 23.87 39.99
CA ASP A 521 3.37 23.13 41.23
C ASP A 521 3.91 21.70 41.00
N ASN A 522 3.57 21.06 39.86
CA ASN A 522 3.88 19.65 39.62
C ASN A 522 5.06 19.38 38.68
N ILE A 523 5.46 20.35 37.85
CA ILE A 523 6.62 20.19 36.96
C ILE A 523 7.84 20.88 37.59
N PRO A 524 8.81 20.12 38.14
CA PRO A 524 10.05 20.71 38.64
C PRO A 524 10.79 21.40 37.48
N LEU A 525 11.36 22.57 37.74
CA LEU A 525 12.00 23.48 36.77
C LEU A 525 11.06 24.23 35.80
N SER A 526 9.73 24.14 35.93
CA SER A 526 8.81 24.90 35.05
C SER A 526 8.96 26.42 35.16
N SER A 527 9.48 26.94 36.28
CA SER A 527 9.75 28.36 36.51
C SER A 527 11.17 28.81 36.15
N MET A 528 12.08 27.93 35.72
CA MET A 528 13.45 28.31 35.34
C MET A 528 13.51 29.15 34.05
N ARG A 529 12.38 29.36 33.38
CA ARG A 529 12.28 30.20 32.19
C ARG A 529 12.61 31.67 32.48
N ASP A 530 12.53 32.09 33.73
CA ASP A 530 12.75 33.47 34.18
C ASP A 530 14.10 33.66 34.91
N GLU A 531 14.91 32.60 35.09
CA GLU A 531 16.25 32.71 35.71
C GLU A 531 17.30 33.09 34.66
N ASP A 532 18.13 34.10 34.94
CA ASP A 532 19.25 34.46 34.07
C ASP A 532 20.28 33.32 34.11
N PRO A 533 20.68 32.75 32.96
CA PRO A 533 21.62 31.63 32.90
C PRO A 533 22.95 31.93 33.60
N ARG A 534 23.37 33.19 33.69
CA ARG A 534 24.61 33.56 34.40
C ARG A 534 24.47 33.44 35.91
N GLU A 535 23.35 33.89 36.46
CA GLU A 535 23.08 33.84 37.90
C GLU A 535 22.87 32.40 38.35
N ALA A 536 22.19 31.59 37.53
CA ALA A 536 22.03 30.16 37.75
C ALA A 536 23.39 29.44 37.81
N LEU A 537 24.34 29.75 36.92
CA LEU A 537 25.67 29.15 36.93
C LEU A 537 26.52 29.62 38.14
N LEU A 538 26.44 30.90 38.51
CA LEU A 538 27.15 31.44 39.68
C LEU A 538 26.70 30.80 40.99
N LYS A 539 25.40 30.50 41.14
CA LYS A 539 24.84 29.83 42.31
C LYS A 539 25.48 28.47 42.59
N TYR A 540 25.91 27.76 41.54
CA TYR A 540 26.57 26.46 41.67
C TYR A 540 28.10 26.54 41.62
N ALA A 541 28.69 27.70 41.35
CA ALA A 541 30.14 27.86 41.26
C ALA A 541 30.85 27.54 42.59
N GLU A 542 30.36 28.09 43.71
CA GLU A 542 30.92 27.80 45.03
C GLU A 542 30.75 26.33 45.44
N ALA A 543 29.64 25.71 45.04
CA ALA A 543 29.39 24.30 45.32
C ALA A 543 30.32 23.38 44.51
N ALA A 544 30.59 23.75 43.25
CA ALA A 544 31.52 23.04 42.38
C ALA A 544 32.97 23.19 42.83
N GLU A 545 33.38 24.35 43.37
CA GLU A 545 34.71 24.53 43.96
C GLU A 545 34.89 23.72 45.25
N LYS A 546 33.87 23.69 46.12
CA LYS A 546 33.93 22.95 47.39
C LYS A 546 33.96 21.44 47.17
N ASN A 547 33.20 20.92 46.21
CA ASN A 547 33.09 19.48 45.92
C ASN A 547 33.19 19.21 44.40
N PRO A 548 34.40 19.21 43.82
CA PRO A 548 34.59 18.99 42.40
C PRO A 548 34.40 17.51 42.05
N ILE A 549 33.18 17.07 41.73
CA ILE A 549 32.89 15.68 41.37
C ILE A 549 33.61 15.26 40.08
N PHE A 550 33.62 16.14 39.07
CA PHE A 550 34.15 15.82 37.75
C PHE A 550 35.61 16.25 37.55
N THR A 551 36.12 17.23 38.29
CA THR A 551 37.51 17.73 38.14
C THR A 551 38.47 17.19 39.21
N TYR A 552 38.01 16.34 40.13
CA TYR A 552 38.84 15.79 41.21
C TYR A 552 40.13 15.11 40.70
N ALA A 553 40.04 14.36 39.60
CA ALA A 553 41.17 13.64 39.01
C ALA A 553 42.28 14.56 38.46
N TRP A 554 41.97 15.84 38.22
CA TRP A 554 42.91 16.83 37.67
C TRP A 554 43.31 17.90 38.67
N LYS A 555 43.08 17.69 39.97
CA LYS A 555 43.37 18.68 41.03
C LYS A 555 44.79 19.28 40.94
N ASP A 556 45.77 18.46 40.57
CA ASP A 556 47.18 18.88 40.51
C ASP A 556 47.60 19.41 39.12
N THR A 557 46.83 19.11 38.07
CA THR A 557 47.17 19.43 36.66
C THR A 557 46.24 20.46 36.04
N GLN A 558 45.20 20.89 36.76
CA GLN A 558 44.20 21.83 36.24
C GLN A 558 44.83 23.21 36.05
N PRO A 559 44.87 23.75 34.81
CA PRO A 559 45.41 25.07 34.56
C PRO A 559 44.55 26.12 35.26
N LYS A 560 45.20 27.09 35.93
CA LYS A 560 44.50 28.23 36.54
C LYS A 560 43.94 29.13 35.43
N THR A 561 42.63 29.27 35.39
CA THR A 561 41.96 30.19 34.46
C THR A 561 42.32 31.63 34.83
N ILE A 562 43.00 32.33 33.93
CA ILE A 562 43.26 33.77 34.05
C ILE A 562 42.08 34.48 33.39
N TYR A 563 41.21 35.08 34.20
CA TYR A 563 40.16 35.95 33.67
C TYR A 563 40.73 37.34 33.40
N ALA A 564 40.20 38.02 32.39
CA ALA A 564 40.50 39.43 32.17
C ALA A 564 39.89 40.25 33.33
N GLU A 565 40.71 41.06 34.00
CA GLU A 565 40.22 42.04 34.97
C GLU A 565 39.41 43.08 34.20
N LEU A 566 38.09 43.05 34.35
CA LEU A 566 37.19 44.06 33.81
C LEU A 566 37.39 45.33 34.62
N SER A 567 37.80 46.43 33.97
CA SER A 567 37.90 47.74 34.61
C SER A 567 36.54 48.20 35.12
N ASP A 568 36.52 48.85 36.28
CA ASP A 568 35.32 49.29 37.01
C ASP A 568 34.28 50.07 36.17
N GLU A 569 34.68 50.67 35.05
CA GLU A 569 33.78 51.36 34.11
C GLU A 569 32.79 50.43 33.37
N GLU A 570 33.12 49.14 33.18
CA GLU A 570 32.21 48.17 32.54
C GLU A 570 31.18 47.54 33.49
N GLU A 571 31.34 47.69 34.81
CA GLU A 571 30.35 47.23 35.79
C GLU A 571 29.17 48.21 35.94
N GLU A 572 29.41 49.52 35.87
CA GLU A 572 28.35 50.53 36.03
C GLU A 572 27.35 50.56 34.85
N THR A 573 27.82 50.27 33.64
CA THR A 573 26.97 50.22 32.44
C THR A 573 26.01 49.04 32.44
N LYS A 574 26.32 47.94 33.16
CA LYS A 574 25.45 46.75 33.26
C LYS A 574 24.34 46.89 34.30
N ARG A 575 24.57 47.62 35.41
CA ARG A 575 23.54 47.84 36.45
C ARG A 575 22.39 48.74 35.97
N THR A 576 22.62 49.58 34.97
CA THR A 576 21.62 50.54 34.46
C THR A 576 20.83 50.02 33.24
N GLY A 577 21.22 48.88 32.66
CA GLY A 577 20.65 48.36 31.42
C GLY A 577 19.42 47.45 31.59
N SER A 578 19.27 46.75 32.72
CA SER A 578 18.18 45.79 32.93
C SER A 578 16.83 46.44 33.29
N ASP A 579 16.84 47.63 33.90
CA ASP A 579 15.62 48.27 34.40
C ASP A 579 14.87 49.16 33.39
N LYS A 580 15.40 49.39 32.18
CA LYS A 580 14.78 50.30 31.19
C LYS A 580 13.74 49.67 30.25
N LYS A 581 13.46 48.37 30.32
CA LYS A 581 12.44 47.70 29.46
C LYS A 581 11.12 47.36 30.14
N ARG A 582 10.80 48.00 31.27
CA ARG A 582 9.42 48.05 31.81
C ARG A 582 8.83 49.44 31.63
N ILE A 583 8.54 49.80 30.38
CA ILE A 583 7.66 50.94 30.07
C ILE A 583 6.27 50.40 29.77
N LYS A 584 5.33 50.88 30.58
CA LYS A 584 3.87 50.68 30.56
C LYS A 584 3.26 50.74 29.15
N ARG A 585 2.37 49.78 28.86
CA ARG A 585 1.16 50.02 28.07
C ARG A 585 -0.03 49.43 28.82
N ASN A 586 -0.63 50.25 29.68
CA ASN A 586 -2.07 50.24 29.89
C ASN A 586 -2.68 50.98 28.71
N TYR A 587 -3.58 50.33 27.98
CA TYR A 587 -4.86 50.86 27.49
C TYR A 587 -5.74 49.68 27.10
#